data_AF-A0A1B6JXX5-F1
#
_entry.id   AF-A0A1B6JXX5-F1
#
_cell.length_a   1.000
_cell.length_b   1.000
_cell.length_c   1.000
_cell.angle_alpha   90.00
_cell.angle_beta   90.00
_cell.angle_gamma   90.00
#
_symmetry.space_group_name_H-M   'P 1'
#
loop_
_entity.id
_entity.type
_entity.pdbx_description
1 polymer ?
#
loop_
_entity_poly.entity_id
_entity_poly.type
_entity_poly.pdbx_seq_one_letter_code
_entity_poly.pdbx_strand_id
1 'polypeptide(L)'
;MARSLIPSQQKLAEKLTLLNDRGIGMLTRIYNIKKACGDAKSKPGFLSDKSLESSIKYIVRRFPNIDTKGLQAITPIRTEIIKSLSLYYYTFVDLLDFKDSVCELLTTMDACQVHLDITLNFELTKAYLDLVVAYVTLMILLSKVEDRKAVLGLFNAAHELV
;
A
#
# COMPACT_ATOMS: atom_id res chain seq x y z
N MET A 1 -9.77 18.94 24.49
CA MET A 1 -10.49 19.92 23.65
C MET A 1 -9.92 19.83 22.25
N ALA A 2 -10.68 19.38 21.26
CA ALA A 2 -10.24 19.40 19.86
C ALA A 2 -10.15 20.87 19.41
N ARG A 3 -9.04 21.27 18.80
CA ARG A 3 -8.91 22.62 18.21
C ARG A 3 -10.01 22.81 17.17
N SER A 4 -10.64 23.99 17.15
CA SER A 4 -11.57 24.36 16.09
C SER A 4 -10.88 24.26 14.73
N LEU A 5 -11.52 23.61 13.77
CA LEU A 5 -11.05 23.54 12.39
C LEU A 5 -11.05 24.97 11.81
N ILE A 6 -9.91 25.43 11.31
CA ILE A 6 -9.78 26.74 10.62
C ILE A 6 -9.63 26.44 9.12
N PRO A 7 -10.66 26.66 8.28
CA PRO A 7 -10.64 26.28 6.87
C PRO A 7 -9.47 26.87 6.07
N SER A 8 -9.13 28.14 6.33
CA SER A 8 -8.05 28.85 5.63
C SER A 8 -6.64 28.31 5.94
N GLN A 9 -6.49 27.51 6.99
CA GLN A 9 -5.21 26.90 7.38
C GLN A 9 -5.09 25.43 6.97
N GLN A 10 -6.07 24.88 6.25
CA GLN A 10 -6.07 23.45 5.88
C GLN A 10 -5.14 23.10 4.71
N LYS A 11 -4.68 24.10 3.94
CA LYS A 11 -3.74 23.94 2.82
C LYS A 11 -4.22 22.89 1.80
N LEU A 12 -5.51 22.98 1.44
CA LEU A 12 -6.18 21.98 0.60
C LEU A 12 -5.52 21.86 -0.77
N ALA A 13 -5.16 22.99 -1.38
CA ALA A 13 -4.51 23.01 -2.69
C ALA A 13 -3.17 22.25 -2.64
N GLU A 14 -2.30 22.58 -1.68
CA GLU A 14 -0.98 21.94 -1.56
C GLU A 14 -1.10 20.45 -1.26
N LYS A 15 -2.01 20.05 -0.36
CA LYS A 15 -2.25 18.65 -0.03
C LYS A 15 -2.78 17.87 -1.24
N LEU A 16 -3.75 18.44 -1.99
CA LEU A 16 -4.28 17.82 -3.21
C LEU A 16 -3.21 17.66 -4.26
N THR A 17 -2.38 18.69 -4.52
CA THR A 17 -1.30 18.62 -5.51
C THR A 17 -0.28 17.52 -5.16
N LEU A 18 0.21 17.51 -3.91
CA LEU A 18 1.20 16.54 -3.47
C LEU A 18 0.66 15.10 -3.46
N LEU A 19 -0.59 14.91 -3.01
CA LEU A 19 -1.19 13.57 -2.98
C LEU A 19 -1.51 13.05 -4.37
N ASN A 20 -1.94 13.90 -5.31
CA ASN A 20 -2.14 13.46 -6.70
C ASN A 20 -0.84 12.96 -7.33
N ASP A 21 0.26 13.72 -7.19
CA ASP A 21 1.56 13.31 -7.70
C ASP A 21 2.06 12.00 -7.04
N ARG A 22 1.97 11.93 -5.71
CA ARG A 22 2.29 10.70 -4.96
C ARG A 22 1.44 9.51 -5.40
N GLY A 23 0.16 9.74 -5.69
CA GLY A 23 -0.77 8.70 -6.15
C GLY A 23 -0.33 8.06 -7.47
N ILE A 24 0.15 8.85 -8.42
CA ILE A 24 0.71 8.35 -9.70
C ILE A 24 1.97 7.51 -9.45
N GLY A 25 2.86 7.97 -8.56
CA GLY A 25 4.04 7.20 -8.14
C GLY A 25 3.66 5.85 -7.52
N MET A 26 2.68 5.84 -6.61
CA MET A 26 2.19 4.61 -5.97
C MET A 26 1.56 3.64 -6.98
N LEU A 27 0.74 4.14 -7.90
CA LEU A 27 0.15 3.34 -8.98
C LEU A 27 1.23 2.66 -9.82
N THR A 28 2.29 3.39 -10.18
CA THR A 28 3.42 2.87 -10.96
C THR A 28 4.16 1.77 -10.21
N ARG A 29 4.44 1.97 -8.92
CA ARG A 29 5.13 0.97 -8.09
C ARG A 29 4.31 -0.30 -7.92
N ILE A 30 3.01 -0.19 -7.61
CA ILE A 30 2.12 -1.35 -7.48
C ILE A 30 1.92 -2.05 -8.81
N TYR A 31 1.84 -1.32 -9.92
CA TYR A 31 1.79 -1.91 -11.26
C TYR A 31 3.00 -2.80 -11.53
N ASN A 32 4.21 -2.31 -11.23
CA ASN A 32 5.44 -3.07 -11.41
C ASN A 32 5.49 -4.31 -10.50
N ILE A 33 5.07 -4.19 -9.24
CA ILE A 33 4.96 -5.34 -8.32
C ILE A 33 3.97 -6.37 -8.87
N LYS A 34 2.78 -5.94 -9.31
CA LYS A 34 1.78 -6.83 -9.90
C LYS A 34 2.34 -7.58 -11.12
N LYS A 35 3.09 -6.89 -11.98
CA LYS A 35 3.72 -7.50 -13.16
C LYS A 35 4.81 -8.50 -12.76
N ALA A 36 5.69 -8.14 -11.84
CA ALA A 36 6.76 -9.02 -11.36
C ALA A 36 6.24 -10.27 -10.66
N CYS A 37 5.22 -10.14 -9.80
CA CYS A 37 4.60 -11.31 -9.15
C CYS A 37 3.81 -12.20 -10.13
N GLY A 38 3.30 -11.64 -11.22
CA GLY A 38 2.54 -12.39 -12.24
C GLY A 38 3.39 -13.10 -13.30
N ASP A 39 4.68 -12.79 -13.39
CA ASP A 39 5.61 -13.42 -14.34
C ASP A 39 6.54 -14.40 -13.62
N ALA A 40 6.54 -15.65 -14.08
CA ALA A 40 7.31 -16.74 -13.47
C ALA A 40 8.82 -16.50 -13.48
N LYS A 41 9.34 -15.65 -14.40
CA LYS A 41 10.77 -15.32 -14.47
C LYS A 41 11.20 -14.23 -13.51
N SER A 42 10.32 -13.30 -13.17
CA SER A 42 10.62 -12.15 -12.31
C SER A 42 10.06 -12.25 -10.89
N LYS A 43 9.17 -13.21 -10.64
CA LYS A 43 8.67 -13.54 -9.31
C LYS A 43 9.83 -13.91 -8.37
N PRO A 44 9.88 -13.36 -7.14
CA PRO A 44 10.91 -13.73 -6.16
C PRO A 44 10.96 -15.24 -5.96
N GLY A 45 12.16 -15.82 -6.07
CA GLY A 45 12.36 -17.28 -6.04
C GLY A 45 11.74 -17.96 -4.81
N PHE A 46 11.73 -17.27 -3.66
CA PHE A 46 11.11 -17.75 -2.42
C PHE A 46 9.63 -18.11 -2.57
N LEU A 47 8.89 -17.39 -3.42
CA LEU A 47 7.45 -17.64 -3.64
C LEU A 47 7.18 -18.84 -4.54
N SER A 48 8.21 -19.33 -5.23
CA SER A 48 8.15 -20.49 -6.14
C SER A 48 8.92 -21.70 -5.60
N ASP A 49 9.57 -21.56 -4.45
CA ASP A 49 10.37 -22.62 -3.83
C ASP A 49 9.47 -23.66 -3.15
N LYS A 50 9.57 -24.91 -3.61
CA LYS A 50 8.81 -26.06 -3.07
C LYS A 50 9.11 -26.31 -1.59
N SER A 51 10.31 -25.99 -1.12
CA SER A 51 10.68 -26.15 0.29
C SER A 51 9.92 -25.18 1.21
N LEU A 52 9.56 -24.00 0.70
CA LEU A 52 8.85 -22.94 1.43
C LEU A 52 7.34 -22.95 1.24
N GLU A 53 6.83 -23.74 0.30
CA GLU A 53 5.41 -23.78 -0.06
C GLU A 53 4.50 -24.06 1.15
N SER A 54 4.90 -24.99 2.03
CA SER A 54 4.15 -25.32 3.26
C SER A 54 4.09 -24.14 4.23
N SER A 55 5.21 -23.45 4.41
CA SER A 55 5.33 -22.26 5.26
C SER A 55 4.51 -21.10 4.70
N ILE A 56 4.56 -20.86 3.40
CA ILE A 56 3.79 -19.81 2.72
C ILE A 56 2.28 -20.08 2.83
N LYS A 57 1.84 -21.33 2.57
CA LYS A 57 0.43 -21.71 2.73
C LYS A 57 -0.05 -21.51 4.17
N TYR A 58 0.78 -21.85 5.15
CA TYR A 58 0.49 -21.63 6.56
C TYR A 58 0.30 -20.14 6.88
N ILE A 59 1.24 -19.29 6.45
CA ILE A 59 1.19 -17.84 6.61
C ILE A 59 -0.05 -17.25 5.97
N VAL A 60 -0.33 -17.56 4.69
CA VAL A 60 -1.47 -17.00 3.95
C VAL A 60 -2.80 -17.39 4.58
N ARG A 61 -2.92 -18.62 5.11
CA ARG A 61 -4.14 -19.10 5.78
C ARG A 61 -4.42 -18.38 7.10
N ARG A 62 -3.39 -17.97 7.84
CA ARG A 62 -3.54 -17.29 9.14
C ARG A 62 -3.48 -15.76 9.05
N PHE A 63 -3.05 -15.22 7.92
CA PHE A 63 -2.93 -13.79 7.68
C PHE A 63 -4.22 -13.03 8.08
N PRO A 64 -4.14 -11.96 8.88
CA PRO A 64 -2.92 -11.22 9.28
C PRO A 64 -2.25 -11.73 10.57
N ASN A 65 -2.78 -12.78 11.21
CA ASN A 65 -2.21 -13.31 12.45
C ASN A 65 -0.94 -14.12 12.15
N ILE A 66 0.12 -13.85 12.91
CA ILE A 66 1.42 -14.48 12.73
C ILE A 66 1.68 -15.44 13.89
N ASP A 67 2.05 -16.66 13.53
CA ASP A 67 2.42 -17.70 14.48
C ASP A 67 3.76 -18.29 14.03
N THR A 68 4.82 -17.94 14.75
CA THR A 68 6.19 -18.38 14.45
C THR A 68 6.42 -19.85 14.80
N LYS A 69 5.49 -20.48 15.54
CA LYS A 69 5.53 -21.92 15.90
C LYS A 69 5.20 -22.76 14.66
N GLY A 70 6.22 -23.00 13.84
CA GLY A 70 6.11 -23.77 12.59
C GLY A 70 6.96 -23.25 11.43
N LEU A 71 7.63 -22.11 11.62
CA LEU A 71 8.40 -21.42 10.58
C LEU A 71 9.93 -21.60 10.71
N GLN A 72 10.38 -22.67 11.36
CA GLN A 72 11.81 -22.95 11.57
C GLN A 72 12.62 -23.10 10.27
N ALA A 73 11.96 -23.49 9.17
CA ALA A 73 12.57 -23.57 7.85
C ALA A 73 12.98 -22.21 7.28
N ILE A 74 12.40 -21.11 7.79
CA ILE A 74 12.69 -19.73 7.35
C ILE A 74 13.92 -19.18 8.05
N THR A 75 14.22 -19.63 9.28
CA THR A 75 15.36 -19.16 10.09
C THR A 75 16.70 -19.09 9.35
N PRO A 76 17.16 -20.13 8.61
CA PRO A 76 18.47 -20.09 7.94
C PRO A 76 18.55 -19.09 6.78
N ILE A 77 17.41 -18.75 6.15
CA ILE A 77 17.32 -17.91 4.95
C ILE A 77 16.71 -16.53 5.24
N ARG A 78 16.45 -16.21 6.52
CA ARG A 78 15.71 -15.01 6.95
C ARG A 78 16.31 -13.70 6.41
N THR A 79 17.63 -13.56 6.44
CA THR A 79 18.33 -12.34 6.02
C THR A 79 18.16 -12.09 4.52
N GLU A 80 18.14 -13.16 3.72
CA GLU A 80 17.95 -13.08 2.28
C GLU A 80 16.51 -12.71 1.91
N ILE A 81 15.55 -13.29 2.63
CA ILE A 81 14.12 -12.95 2.51
C ILE A 81 13.90 -11.47 2.82
N ILE A 82 14.41 -10.98 3.96
CA ILE A 82 14.28 -9.57 4.34
C ILE A 82 14.86 -8.67 3.24
N LYS A 83 16.08 -8.98 2.78
CA LYS A 83 16.74 -8.19 1.74
C LYS A 83 15.91 -8.16 0.44
N SER A 84 15.45 -9.32 -0.02
CA SER A 84 14.75 -9.46 -1.30
C SER A 84 13.33 -8.85 -1.28
N LEU A 85 12.59 -9.06 -0.20
CA LEU A 85 11.18 -8.64 -0.10
C LEU A 85 11.00 -7.24 0.49
N SER A 86 12.05 -6.63 1.06
CA SER A 86 12.01 -5.28 1.65
C SER A 86 11.35 -4.24 0.74
N LEU A 87 11.76 -4.18 -0.53
CA LEU A 87 11.22 -3.21 -1.49
C LEU A 87 9.71 -3.36 -1.66
N TYR A 88 9.22 -4.60 -1.72
CA TYR A 88 7.79 -4.86 -1.87
C TYR A 88 7.04 -4.55 -0.58
N TYR A 89 7.57 -4.99 0.56
CA TYR A 89 7.00 -4.73 1.87
C TYR A 89 6.82 -3.23 2.12
N TYR A 90 7.90 -2.45 2.00
CA TYR A 90 7.85 -1.00 2.22
C TYR A 90 6.97 -0.28 1.20
N THR A 91 6.83 -0.79 -0.03
CA THR A 91 5.84 -0.23 -0.97
C THR A 91 4.41 -0.40 -0.49
N PHE A 92 4.07 -1.52 0.16
CA PHE A 92 2.74 -1.69 0.76
C PHE A 92 2.55 -0.82 2.00
N VAL A 93 3.62 -0.56 2.78
CA VAL A 93 3.61 0.40 3.89
C VAL A 93 3.33 1.81 3.35
N ASP A 94 4.07 2.25 2.33
CA ASP A 94 3.87 3.57 1.70
C ASP A 94 2.44 3.76 1.16
N LEU A 95 1.81 2.67 0.69
CA LEU A 95 0.42 2.66 0.23
C LEU A 95 -0.56 2.86 1.39
N LEU A 96 -0.30 2.25 2.54
CA LEU A 96 -1.11 2.44 3.74
C LEU A 96 -1.04 3.91 4.20
N ASP A 97 0.16 4.48 4.27
CA ASP A 97 0.36 5.90 4.63
C ASP A 97 -0.32 6.84 3.62
N PHE A 98 -0.24 6.51 2.33
CA PHE A 98 -0.94 7.25 1.28
C PHE A 98 -2.47 7.19 1.48
N LYS A 99 -3.03 6.01 1.72
CA LYS A 99 -4.46 5.84 2.00
C LYS A 99 -4.89 6.69 3.19
N ASP A 100 -4.14 6.65 4.29
CA ASP A 100 -4.50 7.37 5.50
C ASP A 100 -4.47 8.89 5.26
N SER A 101 -3.47 9.38 4.53
CA SER A 101 -3.36 10.79 4.13
C SER A 101 -4.53 11.23 3.22
N VAL A 102 -4.96 10.38 2.29
CA VAL A 102 -6.13 10.64 1.43
C VAL A 102 -7.41 10.68 2.26
N CYS A 103 -7.63 9.69 3.13
CA CYS A 103 -8.80 9.65 4.00
C CYS A 103 -8.89 10.87 4.92
N GLU A 104 -7.78 11.30 5.50
CA GLU A 104 -7.71 12.51 6.32
C GLU A 104 -8.06 13.77 5.51
N LEU A 105 -7.50 13.92 4.31
CA LEU A 105 -7.79 15.05 3.44
C LEU A 105 -9.27 15.10 3.03
N LEU A 106 -9.84 13.97 2.59
CA LEU A 106 -11.25 13.90 2.19
C LEU A 106 -12.18 14.22 3.36
N THR A 107 -11.86 13.71 4.57
CA THR A 107 -12.60 14.04 5.80
C THR A 107 -12.51 15.54 6.13
N THR A 108 -11.34 16.14 5.92
CA THR A 108 -11.14 17.58 6.13
C THR A 108 -11.93 18.42 5.12
N MET A 109 -11.97 18.01 3.85
CA MET A 109 -12.74 18.70 2.81
C MET A 109 -14.24 18.63 3.08
N ASP A 110 -14.74 17.48 3.55
CA ASP A 110 -16.12 17.31 3.99
C ASP A 110 -16.44 18.22 5.20
N ALA A 111 -15.58 18.24 6.22
CA ALA A 111 -15.75 19.12 7.38
C ALA A 111 -15.72 20.63 7.03
N CYS A 112 -14.95 21.00 6.00
CA CYS A 112 -14.93 22.36 5.46
C CYS A 112 -16.13 22.69 4.56
N GLN A 113 -16.98 21.71 4.22
CA GLN A 113 -18.10 21.84 3.28
C GLN A 113 -17.67 22.50 1.97
N VAL A 114 -16.57 22.01 1.39
CA VAL A 114 -15.98 22.58 0.18
C VAL A 114 -16.97 22.50 -0.98
N HIS A 115 -17.31 23.64 -1.56
CA HIS A 115 -18.09 23.70 -2.79
C HIS A 115 -17.22 23.27 -3.99
N LEU A 116 -17.66 22.26 -4.74
CA LEU A 116 -16.96 21.75 -5.92
C LEU A 116 -17.84 21.96 -7.15
N ASP A 117 -17.39 22.85 -8.04
CA ASP A 117 -18.02 23.13 -9.33
C ASP A 117 -16.91 23.29 -10.37
N ILE A 118 -16.88 22.37 -11.34
CA ILE A 118 -15.85 22.33 -12.38
C ILE A 118 -15.82 23.60 -13.24
N THR A 119 -16.92 24.35 -13.30
CA THR A 119 -17.04 25.60 -14.07
C THR A 119 -16.59 26.84 -13.30
N LEU A 120 -16.51 26.76 -11.95
CA LEU A 120 -16.12 27.88 -11.09
C LEU A 120 -14.72 27.70 -10.49
N ASN A 121 -14.46 26.54 -9.90
CA ASN A 121 -13.19 26.21 -9.26
C ASN A 121 -12.59 24.95 -9.89
N PHE A 122 -12.31 25.07 -11.19
CA PHE A 122 -11.80 24.02 -12.06
C PHE A 122 -10.63 23.24 -11.44
N GLU A 123 -9.58 23.92 -10.98
CA GLU A 123 -8.37 23.25 -10.44
C GLU A 123 -8.69 22.44 -9.19
N LEU A 124 -9.48 22.99 -8.26
CA LEU A 124 -9.85 22.33 -7.02
C LEU A 124 -10.73 21.10 -7.30
N THR A 125 -11.76 21.26 -8.12
CA THR A 125 -12.69 20.18 -8.48
C THR A 125 -11.98 19.08 -9.26
N LYS A 126 -11.13 19.44 -10.23
CA LYS A 126 -10.33 18.47 -10.97
C LYS A 126 -9.38 17.71 -10.05
N ALA A 127 -8.59 18.40 -9.22
CA ALA A 127 -7.62 17.77 -8.34
C ALA A 127 -8.28 16.83 -7.30
N TYR A 128 -9.47 17.19 -6.81
CA TYR A 128 -10.27 16.32 -5.96
C TYR A 128 -10.68 15.03 -6.70
N LEU A 129 -11.25 15.16 -7.90
CA LEU A 129 -11.71 14.01 -8.69
C LEU A 129 -10.54 13.11 -9.11
N ASP A 130 -9.42 13.70 -9.55
CA ASP A 130 -8.21 12.97 -9.89
C ASP A 130 -7.70 12.15 -8.70
N LEU A 131 -7.70 12.73 -7.48
CA LEU A 131 -7.25 12.04 -6.29
C LEU A 131 -8.15 10.85 -5.94
N VAL A 132 -9.47 11.04 -6.02
CA VAL A 132 -10.44 9.97 -5.78
C VAL A 132 -10.28 8.85 -6.80
N VAL A 133 -10.14 9.17 -8.09
CA VAL A 133 -9.92 8.18 -9.15
C VAL A 133 -8.61 7.43 -8.95
N ALA A 134 -7.52 8.14 -8.65
CA ALA A 134 -6.21 7.54 -8.39
C ALA A 134 -6.28 6.60 -7.18
N TYR A 135 -6.90 7.03 -6.08
CA TYR A 135 -7.08 6.22 -4.88
C TYR A 135 -7.89 4.94 -5.16
N VAL A 136 -9.06 5.05 -5.79
CA VAL A 136 -9.90 3.89 -6.12
C VAL A 136 -9.16 2.92 -7.05
N THR A 137 -8.50 3.45 -8.09
CA THR A 137 -7.72 2.64 -9.03
C THR A 137 -6.57 1.91 -8.33
N LEU A 138 -5.89 2.57 -7.39
CA LEU A 138 -4.81 1.99 -6.61
C LEU A 138 -5.31 0.84 -5.73
N MET A 139 -6.45 1.01 -5.06
CA MET A 139 -7.06 -0.04 -4.23
C MET A 139 -7.54 -1.23 -5.07
N ILE A 140 -8.09 -1.00 -6.26
CA ILE A 140 -8.43 -2.06 -7.21
C ILE A 140 -7.17 -2.79 -7.67
N LEU A 141 -6.12 -2.08 -8.05
CA LEU A 141 -4.88 -2.69 -8.52
C LEU A 141 -4.21 -3.53 -7.43
N LEU A 142 -4.17 -3.02 -6.20
CA LEU A 142 -3.71 -3.75 -5.02
C LEU A 142 -4.49 -5.05 -4.80
N SER A 143 -5.81 -5.02 -5.00
CA SER A 143 -6.66 -6.22 -4.88
C SER A 143 -6.27 -7.32 -5.87
N LYS A 144 -5.68 -6.96 -7.01
CA LYS A 144 -5.22 -7.85 -8.08
C LYS A 144 -3.78 -8.34 -7.92
N VAL A 145 -3.10 -8.00 -6.83
CA VAL A 145 -1.83 -8.61 -6.45
C VAL A 145 -2.13 -9.86 -5.63
N GLU A 146 -2.05 -11.03 -6.25
CA GLU A 146 -2.45 -12.33 -5.66
C GLU A 146 -1.52 -12.72 -4.49
N ASP A 147 -0.21 -12.64 -4.70
CA ASP A 147 0.79 -13.05 -3.71
C ASP A 147 1.01 -12.01 -2.58
N ARG A 148 0.20 -10.94 -2.48
CA ARG A 148 0.44 -9.85 -1.51
C ARG A 148 0.53 -10.34 -0.07
N LYS A 149 -0.33 -11.30 0.32
CA LYS A 149 -0.34 -11.88 1.67
C LYS A 149 0.92 -12.71 1.94
N ALA A 150 1.39 -13.44 0.94
CA ALA A 150 2.60 -14.23 1.03
C ALA A 150 3.83 -13.33 1.19
N VAL A 151 3.94 -12.27 0.38
CA VAL A 151 5.04 -11.28 0.47
C VAL A 151 5.08 -10.62 1.84
N LEU A 152 3.94 -10.07 2.30
CA LEU A 152 3.84 -9.37 3.58
C LEU A 152 4.13 -10.30 4.76
N GLY A 153 3.49 -11.47 4.77
CA GLY A 153 3.64 -12.42 5.88
C GLY A 153 5.01 -13.08 5.92
N LEU A 154 5.62 -13.39 4.78
CA LEU A 154 6.96 -13.99 4.71
C LEU A 154 8.03 -13.01 5.17
N PHE A 155 7.94 -11.73 4.76
CA PHE A 155 8.83 -10.69 5.25
C PHE A 155 8.69 -10.50 6.77
N ASN A 156 7.46 -10.37 7.28
CA ASN A 156 7.26 -10.15 8.72
C ASN A 156 7.70 -11.35 9.55
N ALA A 157 7.42 -12.58 9.11
CA ALA A 157 7.90 -13.79 9.78
C ALA A 157 9.43 -13.85 9.85
N ALA A 158 10.12 -13.50 8.75
CA ALA A 158 11.58 -13.45 8.75
C ALA A 158 12.13 -12.35 9.68
N HIS A 159 11.42 -11.22 9.81
CA HIS A 159 11.79 -10.11 10.68
C HIS A 159 11.54 -10.40 12.17
N GLU A 160 10.46 -11.09 12.54
CA GLU A 160 10.18 -11.47 13.94
C GLU A 160 11.10 -12.57 14.46
N LEU A 161 11.65 -13.39 13.58
CA LEU A 161 12.60 -14.44 13.93
C LEU A 161 14.02 -13.90 14.20
N VAL A 162 14.25 -12.58 14.15
CA VAL A 162 15.57 -11.93 14.36
C VAL A 162 16.12 -12.19 15.76
#